data_AF-A0A842NW32-F1
#
_entry.id   AF-A0A842NW32-F1
#
_cell.length_a   1.000
_cell.length_b   1.000
_cell.length_c   1.000
_cell.angle_alpha   90.00
_cell.angle_beta   90.00
_cell.angle_gamma   90.00
#
_symmetry.space_group_name_H-M   'P 1'
#
loop_
_entity.id
_entity.type
_entity.pdbx_description
1 polymer ?
#
loop_
_entity_poly.entity_id
_entity_poly.type
_entity_poly.pdbx_seq_one_letter_code
_entity_poly.pdbx_strand_id
1 'polypeptide(L)'
;MNKRGAYFFVLDALIGGSIFLVSVILILGSYMNVPETRQSYLLAEDLMSIIQTTKIIDFRDPYIEYLADNGSITNPEQSLFQQIAQLHYVGKQNQSYHLTKNILLSLVTEEYGVSYSIINGTSNETTIIFNQSMERENLSKRMLTSRKIVFYAVDQTSFFGPDIVELKLWK
;
A
#
# COMPACT_ATOMS: atom_id res chain seq x y z
N MET A 1 -38.16 43.76 46.12
CA MET A 1 -37.12 42.97 45.42
C MET A 1 -37.37 43.02 43.92
N ASN A 2 -36.45 43.63 43.16
CA ASN A 2 -36.61 43.99 41.75
C ASN A 2 -36.63 42.77 40.83
N LYS A 3 -37.81 42.42 40.31
CA LYS A 3 -38.01 41.35 39.32
C LYS A 3 -37.10 41.50 38.08
N ARG A 4 -36.69 42.72 37.74
CA ARG A 4 -35.77 43.03 36.63
C ARG A 4 -34.38 42.40 36.77
N GLY A 5 -33.84 42.27 37.99
CA GLY A 5 -32.51 41.68 38.20
C GLY A 5 -32.46 40.17 37.94
N ALA A 6 -33.56 39.47 38.21
CA ALA A 6 -33.68 38.04 37.94
C ALA A 6 -33.68 37.73 36.42
N TYR A 7 -34.26 38.61 35.59
CA TYR A 7 -34.22 38.45 34.13
C TYR A 7 -32.81 38.56 33.58
N PHE A 8 -32.00 39.53 34.06
CA PHE A 8 -30.61 39.66 33.61
C PHE A 8 -29.75 38.47 34.03
N PHE A 9 -29.97 37.94 35.24
CA PHE A 9 -29.28 36.73 35.70
C PHE A 9 -29.61 35.49 34.85
N VAL A 10 -30.89 35.29 34.51
CA VAL A 10 -31.31 34.17 33.65
C VAL A 10 -30.76 34.31 32.23
N LEU A 11 -30.73 35.53 31.69
CA LEU A 11 -30.22 35.81 30.36
C LEU A 11 -28.70 35.56 30.30
N ASP A 12 -27.95 36.01 31.31
CA ASP A 12 -26.51 35.77 31.42
C ASP A 12 -26.18 34.28 31.58
N ALA A 13 -26.94 33.56 32.41
CA ALA A 13 -26.80 32.11 32.55
C ALA A 13 -27.09 31.34 31.25
N LEU A 14 -28.06 31.81 30.45
CA LEU A 14 -28.39 31.21 29.15
C LEU A 14 -27.28 31.47 28.13
N ILE A 15 -26.76 32.70 28.06
CA ILE A 15 -25.62 33.05 27.20
C ILE A 15 -24.40 32.23 27.61
N GLY A 16 -24.04 32.21 28.88
CA GLY A 16 -22.90 31.43 29.40
C GLY A 16 -23.05 29.93 29.13
N GLY A 17 -24.25 29.39 29.33
CA GLY A 17 -24.57 27.99 29.03
C GLY A 17 -24.43 27.65 27.55
N SER A 18 -24.84 28.56 26.65
CA SER A 18 -24.69 28.36 25.20
C SER A 18 -23.23 28.34 24.76
N ILE A 19 -22.40 29.24 25.31
CA ILE A 19 -20.96 29.29 25.04
C ILE A 19 -20.28 28.01 25.53
N PHE A 20 -20.64 27.54 26.73
CA PHE A 20 -20.13 26.31 27.29
C PHE A 20 -20.51 25.10 26.42
N LEU A 21 -21.77 25.01 26.01
CA LEU A 21 -22.28 23.92 25.17
C LEU A 21 -21.59 23.89 23.80
N VAL A 22 -21.42 25.03 23.14
CA VAL A 22 -20.68 25.14 21.87
C VAL A 22 -19.22 24.71 22.06
N SER A 23 -18.57 25.12 23.15
CA SER A 23 -17.19 24.74 23.46
C SER A 23 -17.04 23.23 23.64
N VAL A 24 -17.96 22.59 24.36
CA VAL A 24 -17.97 21.13 24.54
C VAL A 24 -18.17 20.41 23.21
N ILE A 25 -19.09 20.88 22.36
CA ILE A 25 -19.29 20.30 21.02
C ILE A 25 -18.04 20.43 20.16
N LEU A 26 -17.35 21.58 20.20
CA LEU A 26 -16.11 21.79 19.43
C LEU A 26 -14.99 20.87 19.90
N ILE A 27 -14.81 20.73 21.22
CA ILE A 27 -13.82 19.81 21.80
C ILE A 27 -14.15 18.38 21.39
N LEU A 28 -15.38 17.91 21.61
CA LEU A 28 -15.80 16.56 21.25
C LEU A 28 -15.69 16.29 19.74
N GLY A 29 -16.06 17.26 18.90
CA GLY A 29 -15.94 17.16 17.44
C GLY A 29 -14.49 17.11 16.98
N SER A 30 -13.57 17.82 17.63
CA SER A 30 -12.15 17.80 17.28
C SER A 30 -11.49 16.43 17.49
N TYR A 31 -11.94 15.67 18.49
CA TYR A 31 -11.45 14.31 18.75
C TYR A 31 -12.00 13.26 17.78
N MET A 32 -13.03 13.58 16.97
CA MET A 32 -13.59 12.66 15.98
C MET A 32 -12.84 12.67 14.64
N ASN A 33 -11.95 13.64 14.40
CA ASN A 33 -11.09 13.65 13.21
C ASN A 33 -9.88 12.72 13.41
N VAL A 34 -10.13 11.42 13.53
CA VAL A 34 -9.09 10.42 13.26
C VAL A 34 -8.89 10.43 11.74
N PRO A 35 -7.68 10.73 11.22
CA PRO A 35 -7.45 10.65 9.78
C PRO A 35 -7.85 9.27 9.28
N GLU A 36 -8.79 9.25 8.35
CA GLU A 36 -9.44 8.02 7.90
C GLU A 36 -8.41 7.00 7.43
N THR A 37 -8.50 5.79 7.98
CA THR A 37 -7.78 4.59 7.50
C THR A 37 -8.01 4.31 6.01
N ARG A 38 -8.99 4.95 5.37
CA ARG A 38 -9.25 4.89 3.93
C ARG A 38 -8.09 5.39 3.08
N GLN A 39 -7.46 6.52 3.43
CA GLN A 39 -6.40 7.10 2.59
C GLN A 39 -5.15 6.20 2.55
N SER A 40 -4.88 5.50 3.65
CA SER A 40 -3.81 4.52 3.73
C SER A 40 -4.12 3.25 2.91
N TYR A 41 -5.36 2.72 2.97
CA TYR A 41 -5.73 1.55 2.17
C TYR A 41 -5.58 1.77 0.66
N LEU A 42 -5.92 2.98 0.18
CA LEU A 42 -5.76 3.34 -1.23
C LEU A 42 -4.32 3.23 -1.69
N LEU A 43 -3.33 3.55 -0.85
CA LEU A 43 -1.93 3.55 -1.25
C LEU A 43 -1.42 2.14 -1.64
N ALA A 44 -1.75 1.10 -0.88
CA ALA A 44 -1.33 -0.27 -1.23
C ALA A 44 -2.00 -0.79 -2.51
N GLU A 45 -3.28 -0.48 -2.70
CA GLU A 45 -4.00 -0.82 -3.94
C GLU A 45 -3.47 -0.03 -5.15
N ASP A 46 -3.18 1.26 -4.97
CA ASP A 46 -2.65 2.13 -6.03
C ASP A 46 -1.26 1.66 -6.47
N LEU A 47 -0.37 1.33 -5.53
CA LEU A 47 0.94 0.76 -5.85
C LEU A 47 0.81 -0.58 -6.57
N MET A 48 -0.04 -1.47 -6.07
CA MET A 48 -0.27 -2.76 -6.72
C MET A 48 -0.82 -2.57 -8.14
N SER A 49 -1.73 -1.61 -8.33
CA SER A 49 -2.29 -1.25 -9.64
C SER A 49 -1.22 -0.72 -10.59
N ILE A 50 -0.32 0.15 -10.11
CA ILE A 50 0.82 0.65 -10.89
C ILE A 50 1.69 -0.52 -11.34
N ILE A 51 2.07 -1.43 -10.43
CA ILE A 51 2.91 -2.59 -10.76
C ILE A 51 2.19 -3.51 -11.77
N GLN A 52 0.87 -3.66 -11.64
CA GLN A 52 0.04 -4.51 -12.50
C GLN A 52 -0.15 -3.95 -13.91
N THR A 53 -0.26 -2.64 -14.05
CA THR A 53 -0.63 -2.00 -15.33
C THR A 53 0.55 -1.39 -16.07
N THR A 54 1.61 -1.02 -15.36
CA THR A 54 2.82 -0.44 -15.97
C THR A 54 3.58 -1.52 -16.72
N LYS A 55 3.85 -1.27 -18.00
CA LYS A 55 4.68 -2.15 -18.82
C LYS A 55 6.15 -1.94 -18.50
N ILE A 56 6.96 -2.97 -18.72
CA ILE A 56 8.42 -2.89 -18.54
C ILE A 56 9.01 -1.75 -19.37
N ILE A 57 8.59 -1.61 -20.63
CA ILE A 57 9.10 -0.57 -21.53
C ILE A 57 8.80 0.86 -21.06
N ASP A 58 7.74 1.04 -20.29
CA ASP A 58 7.32 2.35 -19.78
C ASP A 58 8.08 2.74 -18.49
N PHE A 59 8.69 1.76 -17.82
CA PHE A 59 9.43 1.98 -16.58
C PHE A 59 10.92 2.18 -16.86
N ARG A 60 11.36 3.45 -16.86
CA ARG A 60 12.76 3.81 -17.12
C ARG A 60 13.64 3.58 -15.90
N ASP A 61 14.24 2.40 -15.80
CA ASP A 61 15.20 2.05 -14.76
C ASP A 61 16.45 1.37 -15.37
N PRO A 62 17.68 1.78 -15.00
CA PRO A 62 18.91 1.20 -15.55
C PRO A 62 19.02 -0.31 -15.34
N TYR A 63 18.41 -0.86 -14.29
CA TYR A 63 18.41 -2.30 -14.06
C TYR A 63 17.52 -3.05 -15.05
N ILE A 64 16.43 -2.42 -15.51
CA ILE A 64 15.58 -2.99 -16.56
C ILE A 64 16.34 -3.06 -17.89
N GLU A 65 17.08 -2.01 -18.24
CA GLU A 65 17.96 -2.01 -19.42
C GLU A 65 18.98 -3.14 -19.33
N TYR A 66 19.64 -3.30 -18.18
CA TYR A 66 20.54 -4.42 -17.93
C TYR A 66 19.86 -5.79 -18.08
N LEU A 67 18.63 -5.97 -17.57
CA LEU A 67 17.90 -7.22 -17.71
C LEU A 67 17.48 -7.50 -19.16
N ALA A 68 17.18 -6.46 -19.94
CA ALA A 68 16.85 -6.57 -21.35
C ALA A 68 18.09 -6.97 -22.17
N ASP A 69 19.22 -6.32 -21.94
CA ASP A 69 20.49 -6.61 -22.63
C ASP A 69 20.99 -8.03 -22.35
N ASN A 70 20.74 -8.56 -21.15
CA ASN A 70 21.07 -9.94 -20.79
C ASN A 70 20.04 -10.99 -21.24
N GLY A 71 19.00 -10.59 -21.97
CA GLY A 71 17.95 -11.49 -22.47
C GLY A 71 17.05 -12.06 -21.36
N SER A 72 17.03 -11.46 -20.17
CA SER A 72 16.10 -11.84 -19.10
C SER A 72 14.69 -11.28 -19.31
N ILE A 73 14.57 -10.18 -20.06
CA ILE A 73 13.28 -9.64 -20.50
C ILE A 73 13.10 -10.04 -21.97
N THR A 74 12.17 -10.96 -22.21
CA THR A 74 11.85 -11.45 -23.56
C THR A 74 10.70 -10.67 -24.21
N ASN A 75 9.82 -10.10 -23.39
CA ASN A 75 8.65 -9.34 -23.85
C ASN A 75 8.55 -8.01 -23.12
N PRO A 76 8.96 -6.88 -23.73
CA PRO A 76 8.92 -5.57 -23.07
C PRO A 76 7.50 -5.01 -22.88
N GLU A 77 6.50 -5.57 -23.58
CA GLU A 77 5.09 -5.20 -23.43
C GLU A 77 4.42 -5.82 -22.19
N GLN A 78 5.12 -6.72 -21.51
CA GLN A 78 4.67 -7.36 -20.28
C GLN A 78 4.62 -6.34 -19.12
N SER A 79 3.68 -6.51 -18.20
CA SER A 79 3.63 -5.68 -16.99
C SER A 79 4.78 -5.99 -16.05
N LEU A 80 5.15 -5.02 -15.21
CA LEU A 80 6.13 -5.22 -14.13
C LEU A 80 5.71 -6.40 -13.22
N PHE A 81 4.43 -6.47 -12.88
CA PHE A 81 3.82 -7.55 -12.09
C PHE A 81 4.08 -8.94 -12.68
N GLN A 82 3.80 -9.10 -13.97
CA GLN A 82 4.03 -10.36 -14.66
C GLN A 82 5.52 -10.67 -14.77
N GLN A 83 6.38 -9.68 -15.01
CA GLN A 83 7.83 -9.89 -15.15
C GLN A 83 8.47 -10.36 -13.84
N ILE A 84 8.06 -9.78 -12.71
CA ILE A 84 8.51 -10.19 -11.38
C ILE A 84 8.14 -11.65 -11.12
N ALA A 85 6.89 -12.03 -11.43
CA ALA A 85 6.39 -13.40 -11.27
C ALA A 85 7.10 -14.37 -12.21
N GLN A 86 7.32 -14.00 -13.48
CA GLN A 86 8.07 -14.82 -14.43
C GLN A 86 9.49 -15.09 -13.94
N LEU A 87 10.23 -14.05 -13.51
CA LEU A 87 11.59 -14.20 -12.98
C LEU A 87 11.65 -15.10 -11.75
N HIS A 88 10.65 -14.99 -10.86
CA HIS A 88 10.53 -15.86 -9.71
C HIS A 88 10.33 -17.32 -10.15
N TYR A 89 9.40 -17.55 -11.08
CA TYR A 89 9.08 -18.90 -11.56
C TYR A 89 10.24 -19.58 -12.29
N VAL A 90 10.95 -18.87 -13.17
CA VAL A 90 12.09 -19.43 -13.93
C VAL A 90 13.35 -19.63 -13.06
N GLY A 91 13.24 -19.48 -11.73
CA GLY A 91 14.33 -19.68 -10.78
C GLY A 91 15.33 -18.53 -10.71
N LYS A 92 15.06 -17.40 -11.37
CA LYS A 92 15.93 -16.20 -11.35
C LYS A 92 15.60 -15.31 -10.15
N GLN A 93 15.65 -15.89 -8.95
CA GLN A 93 15.22 -15.23 -7.70
C GLN A 93 15.95 -13.93 -7.42
N ASN A 94 17.27 -13.87 -7.65
CA ASN A 94 18.05 -12.65 -7.45
C ASN A 94 17.58 -11.50 -8.36
N GLN A 95 17.27 -11.81 -9.62
CA GLN A 95 16.78 -10.79 -10.56
C GLN A 95 15.37 -10.32 -10.18
N SER A 96 14.51 -11.24 -9.76
CA SER A 96 13.18 -10.92 -9.23
C SER A 96 13.27 -10.01 -8.00
N TYR A 97 14.17 -10.34 -7.04
CA TYR A 97 14.44 -9.51 -5.86
C TYR A 97 14.89 -8.09 -6.24
N HIS A 98 15.90 -7.96 -7.09
CA HIS A 98 16.47 -6.66 -7.45
C HIS A 98 15.50 -5.79 -8.26
N LEU A 99 14.76 -6.40 -9.20
CA LEU A 99 13.73 -5.70 -9.95
C LEU A 99 12.63 -5.19 -9.01
N THR A 100 12.11 -6.07 -8.16
CA THR A 100 11.07 -5.72 -7.19
C THR A 100 11.54 -4.63 -6.22
N LYS A 101 12.78 -4.73 -5.73
CA LYS A 101 13.40 -3.73 -4.87
C LYS A 101 13.47 -2.37 -5.55
N ASN A 102 13.99 -2.29 -6.78
CA ASN A 102 14.15 -1.01 -7.48
C ASN A 102 12.81 -0.33 -7.72
N ILE A 103 11.81 -1.10 -8.17
CA ILE A 103 10.45 -0.60 -8.39
C ILE A 103 9.88 -0.07 -7.07
N LEU A 104 9.87 -0.88 -6.02
CA LEU A 104 9.23 -0.48 -4.76
C LEU A 104 9.94 0.68 -4.08
N LEU A 105 11.28 0.73 -4.10
CA LEU A 105 12.03 1.86 -3.53
C LEU A 105 11.87 3.16 -4.32
N SER A 106 11.53 3.08 -5.61
CA SER A 106 11.21 4.28 -6.41
C SER A 106 9.80 4.83 -6.15
N LEU A 107 8.87 3.96 -5.72
CA LEU A 107 7.46 4.30 -5.53
C LEU A 107 7.09 4.58 -4.06
N VAL A 108 7.82 4.00 -3.11
CA VAL A 108 7.53 4.08 -1.68
C VAL A 108 8.53 4.99 -0.99
N THR A 109 8.03 5.99 -0.26
CA THR A 109 8.87 6.87 0.57
C THR A 109 9.44 6.13 1.77
N GLU A 110 10.65 6.49 2.23
CA GLU A 110 11.37 5.84 3.34
C GLU A 110 10.63 5.80 4.70
N GLU A 111 9.55 6.58 4.84
CA GLU A 111 8.68 6.55 6.01
C GLU A 111 7.86 5.27 6.17
N TYR A 112 7.66 4.53 5.09
CA TYR A 112 6.90 3.27 5.09
C TYR A 112 7.84 2.08 4.95
N GLY A 113 7.52 0.99 5.64
CA GLY A 113 8.04 -0.33 5.29
C GLY A 113 7.16 -0.98 4.23
N VAL A 114 7.78 -1.75 3.33
CA VAL A 114 7.10 -2.45 2.24
C VAL A 114 7.60 -3.88 2.11
N SER A 115 6.68 -4.82 1.85
CA SER A 115 7.03 -6.18 1.44
C SER A 115 6.19 -6.62 0.26
N TYR A 116 6.81 -7.46 -0.56
CA TYR A 116 6.19 -8.07 -1.72
C TYR A 116 6.48 -9.56 -1.67
N SER A 117 5.42 -10.36 -1.65
CA SER A 117 5.48 -11.80 -1.60
C SER A 117 4.58 -12.44 -2.65
N ILE A 118 4.94 -13.66 -3.02
CA ILE A 118 4.15 -14.53 -3.89
C ILE A 118 3.75 -15.75 -3.07
N ILE A 119 2.45 -15.99 -2.99
CA ILE A 119 1.86 -17.14 -2.30
C ILE A 119 1.44 -18.13 -3.38
N ASN A 120 2.02 -19.32 -3.34
CA ASN A 120 1.69 -20.38 -4.27
C ASN A 120 0.25 -20.84 -4.03
N GLY A 121 -0.59 -20.78 -5.07
CA GLY A 121 -2.02 -21.12 -4.94
C GLY A 121 -2.30 -22.60 -4.62
N THR A 122 -1.33 -23.48 -4.87
CA THR A 122 -1.47 -24.93 -4.65
C THR A 122 -0.86 -25.39 -3.32
N SER A 123 0.36 -24.94 -2.99
CA SER A 123 1.06 -25.33 -1.75
C SER A 123 0.80 -24.41 -0.56
N ASN A 124 0.16 -23.24 -0.77
CA ASN A 124 0.04 -22.15 0.20
C ASN A 124 1.40 -21.67 0.76
N GLU A 125 2.51 -22.01 0.11
CA GLU A 125 3.83 -21.54 0.50
C GLU A 125 3.99 -20.07 0.11
N THR A 126 4.43 -19.25 1.07
CA THR A 126 4.69 -17.84 0.86
C THR A 126 6.17 -17.62 0.62
N THR A 127 6.53 -17.15 -0.57
CA THR A 127 7.89 -16.70 -0.86
C THR A 127 7.95 -15.18 -0.79
N ILE A 128 8.78 -14.66 0.11
CA ILE A 128 9.05 -13.23 0.21
C ILE A 128 10.06 -12.87 -0.87
N ILE A 129 9.65 -12.08 -1.86
CA ILE A 129 10.54 -11.60 -2.92
C ILE A 129 11.32 -10.39 -2.44
N PHE A 130 10.68 -9.49 -1.70
CA PHE A 130 11.31 -8.32 -1.14
C PHE A 130 10.67 -7.95 0.20
N ASN A 131 11.47 -7.53 1.17
CA ASN A 131 10.99 -6.97 2.43
C ASN A 131 11.95 -5.88 2.90
N GLN A 132 11.42 -4.66 3.05
CA GLN A 132 12.12 -3.53 3.62
C GLN A 132 11.87 -3.47 5.12
N SER A 133 12.87 -3.88 5.91
CA SER A 133 12.88 -3.78 7.37
C SER A 133 11.82 -4.64 8.07
N MET A 134 12.09 -5.95 8.12
CA MET A 134 11.27 -6.96 8.83
C MET A 134 11.09 -6.64 10.32
N GLU A 135 12.04 -5.96 10.96
CA GLU A 135 11.90 -5.51 12.37
C GLU A 135 10.79 -4.46 12.55
N ARG A 136 10.66 -3.52 11.59
CA ARG A 136 9.60 -2.51 11.63
C ARG A 136 8.22 -3.10 11.35
N GLU A 137 8.15 -4.21 10.60
CA GLU A 137 6.88 -4.91 10.32
C GLU A 137 6.21 -5.35 11.62
N ASN A 138 6.97 -6.01 12.51
CA ASN A 138 6.47 -6.52 13.80
C ASN A 138 6.07 -5.43 14.79
N LEU A 139 6.67 -4.24 14.68
CA LEU A 139 6.39 -3.10 15.56
C LEU A 139 5.31 -2.16 15.00
N SER A 140 4.86 -2.40 13.77
CA SER A 140 3.91 -1.53 13.11
C SER A 140 2.54 -1.58 13.78
N LYS A 141 1.92 -0.40 13.94
CA LYS A 141 0.56 -0.30 14.50
C LYS A 141 -0.51 -0.47 13.43
N ARG A 142 -0.13 -0.30 12.17
CA ARG A 142 -1.02 -0.34 11.01
C ARG A 142 -0.30 -0.99 9.84
N MET A 143 -0.96 -1.99 9.26
CA MET A 143 -0.52 -2.68 8.06
C MET A 143 -1.64 -2.64 7.02
N LEU A 144 -1.24 -2.35 5.80
CA LEU A 144 -2.09 -2.27 4.63
C LEU A 144 -1.68 -3.42 3.72
N THR A 145 -2.64 -4.11 3.16
CA THR A 145 -2.37 -5.27 2.31
C THR A 145 -3.20 -5.16 1.05
N SER A 146 -2.54 -5.28 -0.10
CA SER A 146 -3.19 -5.49 -1.39
C SER A 146 -2.82 -6.88 -1.91
N ARG A 147 -3.82 -7.60 -2.43
CA ARG A 147 -3.63 -8.95 -2.99
C ARG A 147 -4.20 -9.00 -4.40
N LYS A 148 -3.42 -9.52 -5.35
CA LYS A 148 -3.85 -9.76 -6.73
C LYS A 148 -3.43 -11.15 -7.17
N ILE A 149 -4.22 -11.75 -8.04
CA ILE A 149 -3.87 -13.02 -8.66
C ILE A 149 -2.96 -12.74 -9.84
N VAL A 150 -1.83 -13.44 -9.90
CA VAL A 150 -0.98 -13.48 -11.08
C VAL A 150 -1.21 -14.78 -11.83
N PHE A 151 -1.40 -14.62 -13.14
CA PHE A 151 -1.40 -15.69 -14.11
C PHE A 151 -0.53 -15.24 -15.29
N TYR A 152 0.26 -16.15 -15.83
CA TYR A 152 1.15 -15.84 -16.94
C TYR A 152 1.21 -17.01 -17.92
N ALA A 153 0.95 -16.74 -19.20
CA ALA A 153 1.14 -17.69 -20.27
C ALA A 153 2.55 -17.52 -20.82
N VAL A 154 3.38 -18.56 -20.69
CA VAL A 154 4.78 -18.51 -21.12
C VAL A 154 4.88 -18.74 -22.62
N ASP A 155 4.03 -19.65 -23.10
CA ASP A 155 3.83 -19.97 -24.50
C ASP A 155 2.35 -20.35 -24.71
N GLN A 156 2.02 -20.91 -25.88
CA GLN A 156 0.65 -21.33 -26.21
C GLN A 156 0.20 -22.59 -25.45
N THR A 157 1.09 -23.23 -24.67
CA THR A 157 0.89 -24.56 -24.10
C THR A 157 1.10 -24.62 -22.58
N SER A 158 1.78 -23.63 -21.99
CA SER A 158 2.18 -23.60 -20.59
C SER A 158 1.75 -22.30 -19.92
N PHE A 159 1.13 -22.46 -18.76
CA PHE A 159 0.61 -21.38 -17.93
C PHE A 159 1.17 -21.53 -16.52
N PHE A 160 1.46 -20.40 -15.88
CA PHE A 160 1.84 -20.30 -14.49
C PHE A 160 0.78 -19.57 -13.69
N GLY A 161 0.65 -19.99 -12.43
CA GLY A 161 -0.42 -19.60 -11.54
C GLY A 161 -1.64 -20.54 -11.60
N PRO A 162 -2.72 -20.19 -10.91
CA PRO A 162 -2.91 -18.92 -10.20
C PRO A 162 -2.09 -18.87 -8.90
N ASP A 163 -1.25 -17.84 -8.78
CA ASP A 163 -0.57 -17.50 -7.54
C ASP A 163 -1.09 -16.15 -7.02
N ILE A 164 -1.04 -15.95 -5.70
CA ILE A 164 -1.48 -14.70 -5.08
C ILE A 164 -0.25 -13.86 -4.78
N VAL A 165 -0.15 -12.72 -5.44
CA VAL A 165 0.82 -11.69 -5.06
C VAL A 165 0.23 -10.86 -3.94
N GLU A 166 1.02 -10.65 -2.89
CA GLU A 166 0.69 -9.82 -1.76
C GLU A 166 1.69 -8.68 -1.62
N LEU A 167 1.19 -7.45 -1.62
CA LEU A 167 1.94 -6.24 -1.27
C LEU A 167 1.49 -5.79 0.11
N LYS A 168 2.42 -5.65 1.04
CA LYS A 168 2.16 -5.07 2.36
C LYS A 168 2.89 -3.76 2.51
N LEU A 169 2.23 -2.82 3.17
CA LEU A 169 2.79 -1.52 3.55
C LEU A 169 2.48 -1.26 5.01
N TRP A 170 3.46 -0.75 5.75
CA TRP A 170 3.29 -0.45 7.17
C TRP A 170 4.07 0.79 7.58
N LYS A 171 3.69 1.35 8.75
CA LYS A 171 4.36 2.48 9.38
C LYS A 171 4.50 2.25 10.88
#